data_AF-A0A4P9VNX8-F1
#
_entry.id   AF-A0A4P9VNX8-F1
#
_cell.length_a   1.000
_cell.length_b   1.000
_cell.length_c   1.000
_cell.angle_alpha   90.00
_cell.angle_beta   90.00
_cell.angle_gamma   90.00
#
_symmetry.space_group_name_H-M   'P 1'
#
loop_
_entity.id
_entity.type
_entity.pdbx_description
1 polymer ?
#
loop_
_entity_poly.entity_id
_entity_poly.type
_entity_poly.pdbx_seq_one_letter_code
_entity_poly.pdbx_strand_id
1 'polypeptide(L)'
;MVEIADLSDQVYAPDLHEGVKVCSVGWLGNTVPSRGSVSIEVIDILKHLDAFHHVDDGDLGMHSCALCDSDKKFHGEIWVEVDGIRYVLPSAIIHYIQEHHYKPPDVFINDLKKYWESEACDSCKDGTCSEIDQEKSGRPRLEKKVEISKKWWKFWG
;
A
#
# COMPACT_ATOMS: atom_id res chain seq x y z
N MET A 1 11.99 -9.38 -6.92
CA MET A 1 12.22 -8.12 -6.21
C MET A 1 11.74 -7.01 -7.11
N VAL A 2 10.85 -6.16 -6.61
CA VAL A 2 10.17 -5.14 -7.41
C VAL A 2 10.66 -3.79 -6.95
N GLU A 3 11.05 -2.95 -7.91
CA GLU A 3 11.43 -1.57 -7.67
C GLU A 3 10.54 -0.69 -8.56
N ILE A 4 9.83 0.25 -7.94
CA ILE A 4 9.00 1.23 -8.62
C ILE A 4 9.33 2.58 -8.01
N ALA A 5 9.72 3.53 -8.86
CA ALA A 5 10.07 4.86 -8.39
C ALA A 5 8.88 5.50 -7.64
N ASP A 6 9.18 6.21 -6.56
CA ASP A 6 8.18 6.98 -5.84
C ASP A 6 7.48 7.99 -6.76
N LEU A 7 6.16 8.09 -6.60
CA LEU A 7 5.23 8.90 -7.39
C LEU A 7 5.13 8.49 -8.87
N SER A 8 5.64 7.32 -9.24
CA SER A 8 5.42 6.72 -10.56
C SER A 8 3.96 6.32 -10.75
N ASP A 9 3.46 6.38 -11.98
CA ASP A 9 2.15 5.85 -12.38
C ASP A 9 2.17 4.33 -12.61
N GLN A 10 3.34 3.70 -12.51
CA GLN A 10 3.48 2.26 -12.51
C GLN A 10 3.08 1.68 -11.15
N VAL A 11 2.53 0.47 -11.13
CA VAL A 11 2.10 -0.27 -9.93
C VAL A 11 2.45 -1.74 -10.10
N TYR A 12 2.53 -2.48 -8.99
CA TYR A 12 2.91 -3.89 -9.01
C TYR A 12 1.89 -4.76 -9.74
N ALA A 13 0.60 -4.53 -9.48
CA ALA A 13 -0.52 -5.28 -10.05
C ALA A 13 -1.49 -4.37 -10.85
N PRO A 14 -1.15 -3.95 -12.08
CA PRO A 14 -1.91 -2.93 -12.82
C PRO A 14 -3.39 -3.28 -13.02
N ASP A 15 -3.72 -4.56 -13.17
CA ASP A 15 -5.10 -5.05 -13.35
C ASP A 15 -6.00 -4.73 -12.13
N LEU A 16 -5.43 -4.54 -10.93
CA LEU A 16 -6.17 -4.15 -9.72
C LEU A 16 -6.52 -2.65 -9.67
N HIS A 17 -5.97 -1.86 -10.59
CA HIS A 17 -6.03 -0.40 -10.59
C HIS A 17 -6.64 0.19 -11.87
N GLU A 18 -7.29 -0.63 -12.70
CA GLU A 18 -7.94 -0.16 -13.92
C GLU A 18 -8.91 0.99 -13.68
N GLY A 19 -8.81 2.04 -14.49
CA GLY A 19 -9.71 3.20 -14.45
C GLY A 19 -9.44 4.18 -13.30
N VAL A 20 -8.40 3.97 -12.50
CA VAL A 20 -8.02 4.86 -11.39
C VAL A 20 -6.65 5.49 -11.67
N LYS A 21 -6.49 6.77 -11.33
CA LYS A 21 -5.17 7.41 -11.36
C LYS A 21 -4.36 6.92 -10.17
N VAL A 22 -3.20 6.31 -10.43
CA VAL A 22 -2.35 5.71 -9.39
C VAL A 22 -1.02 6.42 -9.23
N CYS A 23 -0.46 6.31 -8.02
CA CYS A 23 0.90 6.70 -7.68
C CYS A 23 1.55 5.65 -6.77
N SER A 24 2.63 5.01 -7.18
CA SER A 24 3.39 4.09 -6.31
C SER A 24 4.25 4.82 -5.30
N VAL A 25 4.32 4.32 -4.06
CA VAL A 25 5.21 4.85 -3.01
C VAL A 25 5.82 3.70 -2.22
N GLY A 26 7.14 3.72 -2.02
CA GLY A 26 7.84 2.80 -1.13
C GLY A 26 8.26 1.47 -1.75
N TRP A 27 8.27 1.32 -3.08
CA TRP A 27 8.73 0.12 -3.77
C TRP A 27 10.24 0.19 -4.04
N LEU A 28 11.03 0.05 -2.98
CA LEU A 28 12.42 0.52 -2.95
C LEU A 28 13.47 -0.34 -3.67
N GLY A 29 13.13 -1.58 -4.06
CA GLY A 29 14.15 -2.50 -4.58
C GLY A 29 15.31 -2.64 -3.60
N ASN A 30 16.54 -2.48 -4.08
CA ASN A 30 17.79 -2.59 -3.30
C ASN A 30 18.43 -1.23 -2.97
N THR A 31 17.73 -0.12 -3.16
CA THR A 31 18.23 1.22 -2.81
C THR A 31 17.22 1.98 -1.95
N VAL A 32 17.64 3.07 -1.31
CA VAL A 32 16.71 3.96 -0.59
C VAL A 32 16.81 5.34 -1.24
N PRO A 33 15.77 5.81 -1.94
CA PRO A 33 15.85 7.00 -2.79
C PRO A 33 15.97 8.29 -1.96
N SER A 34 15.36 8.32 -0.78
CA SER A 34 15.43 9.44 0.16
C SER A 34 15.44 8.93 1.59
N ARG A 35 16.26 9.57 2.44
CA ARG A 35 16.36 9.24 3.87
C ARG A 35 16.03 10.45 4.73
N GLY A 36 15.45 10.19 5.90
CA GLY A 36 15.14 11.24 6.87
C GLY A 36 14.20 10.77 7.96
N SER A 37 13.92 11.67 8.90
CA SER A 37 12.95 11.43 9.95
C SER A 37 11.52 11.52 9.42
N VAL A 38 10.68 10.56 9.81
CA VAL A 38 9.23 10.57 9.61
C VAL A 38 8.58 10.74 10.97
N SER A 39 7.52 11.54 11.07
CA SER A 39 6.84 11.76 12.36
C SER A 39 6.16 10.49 12.84
N ILE A 40 6.06 10.32 14.16
CA ILE A 40 5.39 9.15 14.76
C ILE A 40 3.93 9.05 14.30
N GLU A 41 3.25 10.19 14.17
CA GLU A 41 1.90 10.29 13.62
C GLU A 41 1.76 9.59 12.27
N VAL A 42 2.69 9.82 11.33
CA VAL A 42 2.63 9.19 9.99
C VAL A 42 2.83 7.69 10.09
N ILE A 43 3.73 7.24 10.96
CA ILE A 43 3.96 5.81 11.21
C ILE A 43 2.71 5.16 11.80
N ASP A 44 2.04 5.83 12.74
CA ASP A 44 0.82 5.31 13.37
C ASP A 44 -0.36 5.24 12.39
N ILE A 45 -0.50 6.23 11.51
CA ILE A 45 -1.47 6.18 10.40
C ILE A 45 -1.19 4.96 9.51
N LEU A 46 0.07 4.77 9.08
CA LEU A 46 0.42 3.65 8.20
C LEU A 46 0.18 2.30 8.87
N LYS A 47 0.49 2.16 10.17
CA LYS A 47 0.18 0.93 10.94
C LYS A 47 -1.32 0.67 11.01
N HIS A 48 -2.12 1.70 11.19
CA HIS A 48 -3.57 1.56 11.18
C HIS A 48 -4.06 1.10 9.81
N LEU A 49 -3.59 1.73 8.73
CA LEU A 49 -3.96 1.34 7.38
C LEU A 49 -3.49 -0.07 7.02
N ASP A 50 -2.30 -0.49 7.45
CA ASP A 50 -1.83 -1.87 7.28
C ASP A 50 -2.68 -2.89 8.06
N ALA A 51 -3.27 -2.50 9.19
CA ALA A 51 -4.13 -3.38 9.97
C ALA A 51 -5.56 -3.50 9.38
N PHE A 52 -6.09 -2.43 8.78
CA PHE A 52 -7.52 -2.34 8.45
C PHE A 52 -7.83 -2.11 6.96
N HIS A 53 -6.88 -1.61 6.19
CA HIS A 53 -6.99 -1.30 4.76
C HIS A 53 -5.98 -2.08 3.91
N HIS A 54 -5.43 -3.16 4.47
CA HIS A 54 -4.58 -4.10 3.76
C HIS A 54 -5.36 -4.80 2.65
N VAL A 55 -4.76 -4.80 1.46
CA VAL A 55 -5.26 -5.52 0.30
C VAL A 55 -4.33 -6.70 0.06
N ASP A 56 -4.88 -7.89 0.29
CA ASP A 56 -4.23 -9.15 -0.08
C ASP A 56 -4.15 -9.23 -1.61
N ASP A 57 -2.94 -9.30 -2.13
CA ASP A 57 -2.63 -9.40 -3.56
C ASP A 57 -2.67 -10.86 -4.08
N GLY A 58 -3.15 -11.79 -3.24
CA GLY A 58 -3.38 -13.19 -3.54
C GLY A 58 -2.08 -13.95 -3.78
N ASP A 59 -2.01 -14.63 -4.93
CA ASP A 59 -0.86 -15.46 -5.32
C ASP A 59 0.34 -14.65 -5.86
N LEU A 60 0.26 -13.31 -5.87
CA LEU A 60 1.37 -12.46 -6.33
C LEU A 60 2.60 -12.53 -5.41
N GLY A 61 2.44 -13.12 -4.22
CA GLY A 61 3.53 -13.69 -3.43
C GLY A 61 4.15 -12.74 -2.41
N MET A 62 5.11 -13.27 -1.65
CA MET A 62 5.75 -12.50 -0.58
C MET A 62 6.85 -11.58 -1.13
N HIS A 63 6.84 -10.32 -0.72
CA HIS A 63 7.93 -9.38 -0.92
C HIS A 63 8.98 -9.52 0.18
N SER A 64 10.23 -9.78 -0.18
CA SER A 64 11.36 -9.73 0.76
C SER A 64 12.07 -8.38 0.69
N CYS A 65 12.54 -7.90 1.83
CA CYS A 65 13.39 -6.71 1.87
C CYS A 65 14.75 -7.04 1.23
N ALA A 66 15.15 -6.25 0.23
CA ALA A 66 16.46 -6.38 -0.42
C ALA A 66 17.61 -5.67 0.30
N LEU A 67 17.25 -4.79 1.24
CA LEU A 67 18.16 -3.91 1.95
C LEU A 67 18.66 -4.54 3.25
N CYS A 68 18.01 -5.61 3.71
CA CYS A 68 18.42 -6.41 4.86
C CYS A 68 19.02 -7.74 4.41
N ASP A 69 19.94 -8.26 5.22
CA ASP A 69 20.32 -9.68 5.20
C ASP A 69 19.29 -10.58 5.93
N SER A 70 18.11 -10.04 6.27
CA SER A 70 17.08 -10.75 7.03
C SER A 70 16.04 -11.39 6.10
N ASP A 71 15.58 -12.59 6.44
CA ASP A 71 14.48 -13.28 5.75
C ASP A 71 13.09 -12.67 6.04
N LYS A 72 13.00 -11.37 6.35
CA LYS A 72 11.73 -10.68 6.56
C LYS A 72 10.94 -10.66 5.27
N LYS A 73 9.68 -11.09 5.36
CA LYS A 73 8.74 -11.18 4.25
C LYS A 73 7.49 -10.35 4.57
N PHE A 74 7.04 -9.63 3.57
CA PHE A 74 5.87 -8.75 3.57
C PHE A 74 4.91 -9.25 2.49
N HIS A 75 3.63 -8.94 2.62
CA HIS A 75 2.60 -9.44 1.71
C HIS A 75 1.53 -8.39 1.52
N GLY A 76 0.96 -8.29 0.32
CA GLY A 76 -0.08 -7.33 -0.01
C GLY A 76 0.35 -5.86 -0.02
N GLU A 77 -0.66 -5.03 -0.23
CA GLU A 77 -0.55 -3.60 -0.46
C GLU A 77 -1.41 -2.79 0.51
N ILE A 78 -1.07 -1.53 0.66
CA ILE A 78 -1.89 -0.53 1.35
C ILE A 78 -2.30 0.52 0.33
N TRP A 79 -3.59 0.80 0.23
CA TRP A 79 -4.12 1.78 -0.70
C TRP A 79 -4.64 3.02 0.03
N VAL A 80 -4.22 4.20 -0.43
CA VAL A 80 -4.66 5.49 0.13
C VAL A 80 -5.25 6.33 -0.99
N GLU A 81 -6.53 6.68 -0.89
CA GLU A 81 -7.24 7.45 -1.90
C GLU A 81 -7.52 8.87 -1.44
N VAL A 82 -7.01 9.85 -2.18
CA VAL A 82 -7.12 11.27 -1.85
C VAL A 82 -7.15 12.08 -3.14
N ASP A 83 -8.11 13.01 -3.24
CA ASP A 83 -8.31 13.87 -4.41
C ASP A 83 -8.32 13.12 -5.76
N GLY A 84 -8.86 11.90 -5.79
CA GLY A 84 -8.94 11.07 -6.99
C GLY A 84 -7.64 10.40 -7.41
N ILE A 85 -6.60 10.42 -6.56
CA ILE A 85 -5.36 9.67 -6.73
C ILE A 85 -5.36 8.50 -5.73
N ARG A 86 -5.04 7.29 -6.20
CA ARG A 86 -4.76 6.14 -5.34
C ARG A 86 -3.25 5.97 -5.20
N TYR A 87 -2.74 6.21 -4.00
CA TYR A 87 -1.40 5.81 -3.63
C TYR A 87 -1.35 4.31 -3.35
N VAL A 88 -0.39 3.61 -3.95
CA VAL A 88 -0.21 2.16 -3.82
C VAL A 88 1.13 1.88 -3.14
N LEU A 89 1.06 1.35 -1.93
CA LEU A 89 2.21 1.11 -1.08
C LEU A 89 2.38 -0.39 -0.85
N PRO A 90 3.61 -0.92 -0.75
CA PRO A 90 3.80 -2.26 -0.21
C PRO A 90 3.58 -2.25 1.30
N SER A 91 3.09 -3.35 1.89
CA SER A 91 3.03 -3.49 3.37
C SER A 91 4.41 -3.36 4.04
N ALA A 92 5.49 -3.53 3.28
CA ALA A 92 6.87 -3.27 3.70
C ALA A 92 7.19 -1.80 4.01
N ILE A 93 6.32 -0.84 3.65
CA ILE A 93 6.56 0.60 3.83
C ILE A 93 6.97 0.95 5.27
N ILE A 94 6.30 0.39 6.28
CA ILE A 94 6.57 0.67 7.69
C ILE A 94 7.98 0.19 8.06
N HIS A 95 8.34 -1.01 7.60
CA HIS A 95 9.67 -1.57 7.79
C HIS A 95 10.74 -0.70 7.13
N TYR A 96 10.51 -0.22 5.91
CA TYR A 96 11.45 0.66 5.22
C TYR A 96 11.68 1.99 5.95
N ILE A 97 10.62 2.59 6.49
CA ILE A 97 10.74 3.81 7.29
C ILE A 97 11.55 3.56 8.56
N GLN A 98 11.23 2.49 9.29
CA GLN A 98 11.81 2.24 10.62
C GLN A 98 13.23 1.70 10.56
N GLU A 99 13.51 0.73 9.68
CA GLU A 99 14.80 0.02 9.66
C GLU A 99 15.78 0.58 8.63
N HIS A 100 15.28 1.25 7.58
CA HIS A 100 16.12 1.78 6.50
C HIS A 100 16.11 3.31 6.42
N HIS A 101 15.44 3.96 7.37
CA HIS A 101 15.27 5.42 7.44
C HIS A 101 14.73 6.02 6.15
N TYR A 102 13.96 5.24 5.39
CA TYR A 102 13.30 5.73 4.20
C TYR A 102 12.35 6.87 4.58
N LYS A 103 12.47 7.98 3.86
CA LYS A 103 11.55 9.11 3.98
C LYS A 103 10.67 9.13 2.73
N PRO A 104 9.36 8.81 2.84
CA PRO A 104 8.43 8.96 1.74
C PRO A 104 8.40 10.40 1.20
N PRO A 105 7.97 10.61 -0.06
CA PRO A 105 7.84 11.95 -0.61
C PRO A 105 6.94 12.84 0.25
N ASP A 106 7.34 14.11 0.43
CA ASP A 106 6.58 15.06 1.26
C ASP A 106 5.15 15.28 0.75
N VAL A 107 4.93 15.19 -0.57
CA VAL A 107 3.59 15.26 -1.19
C VAL A 107 2.71 14.12 -0.67
N PHE A 108 3.21 12.88 -0.68
CA PHE A 108 2.48 11.73 -0.15
C PHE A 108 2.21 11.89 1.35
N ILE A 109 3.19 12.36 2.13
CA ILE A 109 3.01 12.57 3.58
C ILE A 109 1.89 13.57 3.85
N ASN A 110 1.85 14.68 3.11
CA ASN A 110 0.79 15.68 3.27
C ASN A 110 -0.59 15.12 2.88
N ASP A 111 -0.65 14.39 1.77
CA ASP A 111 -1.87 13.75 1.28
C ASP A 111 -2.39 12.65 2.23
N LEU A 112 -1.48 11.88 2.83
CA LEU A 112 -1.81 10.87 3.84
C LEU A 112 -2.43 11.52 5.09
N LYS A 113 -1.86 12.64 5.55
CA LYS A 113 -2.43 13.40 6.67
C LYS A 113 -3.79 13.99 6.30
N LYS A 114 -3.92 14.54 5.10
CA LYS A 114 -5.20 15.04 4.59
C LYS A 114 -6.26 13.93 4.58
N TYR A 115 -5.93 12.76 4.06
CA TYR A 115 -6.79 11.58 4.09
C TYR A 115 -7.21 11.25 5.52
N TRP A 116 -6.25 11.20 6.45
CA TRP A 116 -6.51 10.90 7.86
C TRP A 116 -7.43 11.92 8.53
N GLU A 117 -7.30 13.20 8.19
CA GLU A 117 -8.12 14.26 8.76
C GLU A 117 -9.54 14.30 8.18
N SER A 118 -9.68 14.06 6.87
CA SER A 118 -10.93 14.32 6.12
C SER A 118 -11.77 13.09 5.79
N GLU A 119 -11.14 11.94 5.56
CA GLU A 119 -11.77 10.76 4.94
C GLU A 119 -11.63 9.48 5.78
N ALA A 120 -10.82 9.50 6.84
CA ALA A 120 -10.83 8.43 7.82
C ALA A 120 -12.13 8.49 8.63
N CYS A 121 -12.81 7.35 8.78
CA CYS A 121 -13.93 7.20 9.72
C CYS A 121 -13.57 7.83 11.06
N ASP A 122 -14.52 8.48 11.74
CA ASP A 122 -14.27 8.96 13.10
C ASP A 122 -13.86 7.79 14.04
N SER A 123 -14.35 6.57 13.79
CA SER A 123 -13.89 5.34 14.46
C SER A 123 -12.49 4.86 14.02
N CYS A 124 -11.98 5.34 12.91
CA CYS A 124 -10.61 5.08 12.46
C CYS A 124 -9.60 5.96 13.21
N LYS A 125 -10.02 7.16 13.66
CA LYS A 125 -9.18 8.08 14.44
C LYS A 125 -9.01 7.67 15.92
N ASP A 126 -10.01 7.03 16.52
CA ASP A 126 -9.95 6.58 17.92
C ASP A 126 -9.48 5.12 18.09
N GLY A 127 -9.14 4.46 16.97
CA GLY A 127 -8.66 3.08 16.95
C GLY A 127 -9.75 2.02 17.17
N THR A 128 -11.02 2.40 17.09
CA THR A 128 -12.16 1.49 17.29
C THR A 128 -12.77 0.94 16.01
N CYS A 129 -12.18 1.24 14.85
CA CYS A 129 -12.65 0.78 13.53
C CYS A 129 -12.91 -0.73 13.57
N SER A 130 -14.20 -1.07 13.71
CA SER A 130 -14.68 -2.43 13.70
C SER A 130 -15.06 -2.82 12.28
N GLU A 131 -15.10 -4.12 12.00
CA GLU A 131 -15.56 -4.68 10.72
C GLU A 131 -16.90 -4.08 10.24
N ILE A 132 -17.74 -3.60 11.16
CA ILE A 132 -19.08 -3.06 10.92
C ILE A 132 -19.06 -1.65 10.29
N ASP A 133 -17.99 -0.86 10.49
CA ASP A 133 -17.94 0.53 9.99
C ASP A 133 -17.45 0.61 8.54
N GLN A 134 -16.71 -0.40 8.07
CA GLN A 134 -16.25 -0.48 6.68
C GLN A 134 -17.43 -0.65 5.70
N GLU A 135 -18.46 -1.42 6.05
CA GLU A 135 -19.67 -1.60 5.23
C GLU A 135 -20.48 -0.30 5.07
N LYS A 136 -20.49 0.57 6.08
CA LYS A 136 -21.22 1.86 6.04
C LYS A 136 -20.53 2.91 5.19
N SER A 137 -19.22 2.81 4.98
CA SER A 137 -18.46 3.73 4.12
C SER A 137 -18.80 3.58 2.63
N GLY A 138 -19.58 2.55 2.25
CA GLY A 138 -19.89 2.24 0.86
C GLY A 138 -18.69 1.78 0.05
N ARG A 139 -17.50 1.64 0.66
CA ARG A 139 -16.32 1.05 0.04
C ARG A 139 -16.48 -0.47 0.14
N PRO A 140 -16.67 -1.19 -0.98
CA PRO A 140 -16.76 -2.64 -0.92
C PRO A 140 -15.45 -3.16 -0.33
N ARG A 141 -15.54 -4.03 0.69
CA ARG A 141 -14.45 -4.94 1.00
C ARG A 141 -14.06 -5.58 -0.33
N LEU A 142 -12.83 -5.43 -0.78
CA LEU A 142 -12.32 -6.19 -1.92
C LEU A 142 -12.14 -7.65 -1.50
N GLU A 143 -13.22 -8.29 -1.02
CA GLU A 143 -13.43 -9.73 -1.16
C GLU A 143 -13.75 -10.04 -2.63
N LYS A 144 -12.92 -9.56 -3.56
CA LYS A 144 -12.75 -10.32 -4.78
C LYS A 144 -11.57 -11.22 -4.50
N LYS A 145 -11.86 -12.45 -4.06
CA LYS A 145 -11.04 -13.58 -4.49
C LYS A 145 -10.82 -13.37 -5.97
N VAL A 146 -9.63 -12.92 -6.36
CA VAL A 146 -9.27 -12.78 -7.76
C VAL A 146 -9.28 -14.22 -8.27
N GLU A 147 -10.40 -14.61 -8.85
CA GLU A 147 -10.49 -15.86 -9.57
C GLU A 147 -9.70 -15.63 -10.86
N ILE A 148 -8.39 -15.87 -10.78
CA ILE A 148 -7.50 -15.80 -11.94
C ILE A 148 -8.07 -16.79 -12.96
N SER A 149 -8.73 -16.25 -13.97
CA SER A 149 -9.28 -17.01 -15.07
C SER A 149 -8.15 -17.82 -15.70
N LYS A 150 -8.17 -19.14 -15.51
CA LYS A 150 -7.28 -20.13 -16.14
C LYS A 150 -7.57 -20.28 -17.64
N LYS A 151 -7.47 -19.19 -18.38
CA LYS A 151 -7.23 -19.15 -19.82
C LYS A 151 -5.96 -18.32 -19.88
N TRP A 152 -4.80 -18.88 -20.21
CA TRP A 152 -4.36 -19.07 -21.59
C TRP A 152 -3.16 -20.01 -21.59
N TRP A 153 -3.37 -21.30 -21.87
CA TRP A 153 -2.35 -22.20 -22.43
C TRP A 153 -3.07 -23.19 -23.38
N LYS A 154 -3.41 -22.71 -24.57
CA LYS A 154 -3.64 -23.56 -25.74
C LYS A 154 -3.10 -22.84 -26.98
N PHE A 155 -2.33 -23.60 -27.77
CA PHE A 155 -1.66 -23.24 -29.03
C PHE A 155 -0.44 -22.33 -28.81
N TRP A 156 0.78 -22.70 -29.18
CA TRP A 156 1.30 -23.46 -30.32
C TRP A 156 2.38 -24.45 -29.81
N GLY A 157 2.61 -25.64 -30.37
CA GLY A 157 2.66 -26.00 -31.78
C GLY A 157 4.08 -26.52 -32.03
#